data_AF-Q8Y234-F1
#
_entry.id   AF-Q8Y234-F1
#
_cell.length_a   1.000
_cell.length_b   1.000
_cell.length_c   1.000
_cell.angle_alpha   90.00
_cell.angle_beta   90.00
_cell.angle_gamma   90.00
#
_symmetry.space_group_name_H-M   'P 1'
#
loop_
_entity.id
_entity.type
_entity.pdbx_description
1 polymer ?
#
loop_
_entity_poly.entity_id
_entity_poly.type
_entity_poly.pdbx_seq_one_letter_code
_entity_poly.pdbx_strand_id
1 'polypeptide(L)'
;MPRRFALLCPLMLTTAIALSACRLEYNHGGNHGDTTPIATVQVIGHRGAPALRPEHTLASYQKAIDDGADIIEPDLVATQDGVLVARHENEISGTTNVADLPQFAGRRATKTIDGQSVTGWFTEDFTLAELKTLRARERIPDIRPDNTAYNDQFDIPTLSEIIALARDQSTLRGRNIGLYPETKHPTYFQSIGLPLEDRLIAALRQDDFTASRTTVHIQSFEVANLKSIRNRIGGSQPNWKLVQLLGTATQRPYDFTVANDARTYADLMTDQGLRDIAAYANGVGPDKNSVIALDANGALTDPSDLIRNAHSAGLVVHPYTFRPENIFLPAALRSGADNARNVSGSIQEIQAFLRAGVDGFFTDDPAVGRQAVDTLQR
;
A
#
# COMPACT_ATOMS: atom_id res chain seq x y z
N MET A 1 -50.73 -68.50 -24.59
CA MET A 1 -52.19 -68.22 -24.62
C MET A 1 -52.42 -66.80 -24.08
N PRO A 2 -53.39 -66.03 -24.62
CA PRO A 2 -53.08 -64.76 -25.29
C PRO A 2 -53.82 -63.52 -24.72
N ARG A 3 -53.43 -62.33 -25.21
CA ARG A 3 -54.19 -61.06 -25.50
C ARG A 3 -53.31 -59.85 -25.10
N ARG A 4 -52.66 -59.09 -25.99
CA ARG A 4 -53.13 -58.16 -27.05
C ARG A 4 -54.26 -57.23 -26.61
N PHE A 5 -53.96 -55.93 -26.51
CA PHE A 5 -54.61 -54.72 -27.09
C PHE A 5 -53.98 -53.49 -26.39
N ALA A 6 -53.06 -52.72 -26.99
CA ALA A 6 -53.25 -51.69 -28.03
C ALA A 6 -54.23 -50.59 -27.57
N LEU A 7 -53.80 -49.34 -27.37
CA LEU A 7 -53.68 -48.22 -28.34
C LEU A 7 -53.02 -47.05 -27.54
N LEU A 8 -52.26 -46.07 -28.05
CA LEU A 8 -52.37 -45.28 -29.28
C LEU A 8 -51.05 -44.51 -29.54
N CYS A 9 -50.74 -44.39 -30.83
CA CYS A 9 -49.77 -43.53 -31.55
C CYS A 9 -49.79 -42.03 -31.14
N PRO A 10 -48.84 -41.15 -31.56
CA PRO A 10 -48.19 -41.16 -32.91
C PRO A 10 -46.71 -40.70 -33.08
N LEU A 11 -46.21 -41.00 -34.29
CA LEU A 11 -45.22 -40.31 -35.17
C LEU A 11 -43.84 -39.93 -34.59
N MET A 12 -42.72 -40.59 -34.95
CA MET A 12 -41.91 -40.54 -36.20
C MET A 12 -41.07 -39.27 -36.46
N LEU A 13 -39.73 -39.48 -36.49
CA LEU A 13 -38.66 -38.91 -37.36
C LEU A 13 -38.48 -37.36 -37.38
N THR A 14 -37.30 -36.74 -37.38
CA THR A 14 -35.91 -37.11 -37.75
C THR A 14 -34.96 -35.96 -37.37
N THR A 15 -33.70 -36.29 -37.04
CA THR A 15 -32.42 -35.56 -37.24
C THR A 15 -32.35 -34.03 -37.42
N ALA A 16 -31.48 -33.34 -36.65
CA ALA A 16 -30.24 -32.70 -37.14
C ALA A 16 -29.49 -31.90 -36.04
N ILE A 17 -28.19 -31.77 -36.26
CA ILE A 17 -27.10 -31.23 -35.42
C ILE A 17 -27.14 -29.69 -35.32
N ALA A 18 -26.76 -29.13 -34.16
CA ALA A 18 -26.00 -27.87 -34.08
C ALA A 18 -25.30 -27.72 -32.72
N LEU A 19 -23.95 -27.77 -32.72
CA LEU A 19 -23.12 -27.13 -31.70
C LEU A 19 -23.36 -25.62 -31.76
N SER A 20 -23.64 -24.96 -30.63
CA SER A 20 -23.47 -23.52 -30.52
C SER A 20 -23.05 -23.14 -29.11
N ALA A 21 -22.08 -22.24 -29.08
CA ALA A 21 -21.33 -21.78 -27.92
C ALA A 21 -22.22 -21.15 -26.84
N CYS A 22 -21.88 -21.42 -25.57
CA CYS A 22 -22.44 -20.70 -24.44
C CYS A 22 -21.93 -19.25 -24.49
N ARG A 23 -22.75 -18.35 -25.04
CA ARG A 23 -22.60 -16.91 -24.87
C ARG A 23 -23.00 -16.56 -23.44
N LEU A 24 -22.08 -15.97 -22.68
CA LEU A 24 -22.40 -15.22 -21.47
C LEU A 24 -23.12 -13.93 -21.90
N GLU A 25 -24.44 -13.91 -21.75
CA GLU A 25 -25.23 -12.69 -21.87
C GLU A 25 -25.07 -11.88 -20.58
N TYR A 26 -24.46 -10.70 -20.73
CA TYR A 26 -24.33 -9.69 -19.69
C TYR A 26 -25.67 -8.98 -19.54
N ASN A 27 -26.34 -9.17 -18.40
CA ASN A 27 -27.63 -8.53 -18.12
C ASN A 27 -27.39 -7.22 -17.32
N HIS A 28 -27.74 -6.08 -17.91
CA HIS A 28 -27.78 -4.79 -17.24
C HIS A 28 -29.19 -4.54 -16.66
N GLY A 29 -29.29 -4.27 -15.36
CA GLY A 29 -30.52 -3.85 -14.68
C GLY A 29 -30.23 -3.43 -13.24
N GLY A 30 -30.60 -2.20 -12.89
CA GLY A 30 -30.12 -1.51 -11.69
C GLY A 30 -30.90 -1.75 -10.38
N ASN A 31 -30.18 -1.42 -9.31
CA ASN A 31 -30.63 -0.92 -8.01
C ASN A 31 -31.36 -1.87 -7.04
N HIS A 32 -30.59 -2.62 -6.25
CA HIS A 32 -30.70 -2.72 -4.79
C HIS A 32 -29.35 -3.21 -4.25
N GLY A 33 -28.83 -2.54 -3.21
CA GLY A 33 -27.51 -2.70 -2.60
C GLY A 33 -26.80 -4.02 -2.90
N ASP A 34 -25.83 -3.95 -3.81
CA ASP A 34 -24.87 -5.04 -3.99
C ASP A 34 -23.96 -5.07 -2.76
N THR A 35 -24.41 -5.82 -1.75
CA THR A 35 -23.70 -6.08 -0.49
C THR A 35 -22.75 -7.27 -0.64
N THR A 36 -22.34 -7.59 -1.88
CA THR A 36 -21.33 -8.62 -2.11
C THR A 36 -20.12 -8.33 -1.21
N PRO A 37 -19.79 -9.24 -0.28
CA PRO A 37 -18.59 -9.08 0.53
C PRO A 37 -17.39 -8.85 -0.38
N ILE A 38 -16.69 -7.73 -0.22
CA ILE A 38 -15.32 -7.59 -0.69
C ILE A 38 -14.58 -8.79 -0.11
N ALA A 39 -14.11 -9.67 -1.00
CA ALA A 39 -13.87 -11.07 -0.65
C ALA A 39 -12.85 -11.27 0.47
N THR A 40 -12.02 -10.28 0.82
CA THR A 40 -11.53 -9.94 2.18
C THR A 40 -10.86 -8.55 2.12
N VAL A 41 -11.29 -7.58 2.93
CA VAL A 41 -10.63 -6.26 3.04
C VAL A 41 -9.23 -6.42 3.66
N GLN A 42 -8.20 -5.83 3.03
CA GLN A 42 -6.81 -5.92 3.50
C GLN A 42 -6.48 -4.83 4.54
N VAL A 43 -6.02 -5.22 5.73
CA VAL A 43 -5.43 -4.30 6.71
C VAL A 43 -3.93 -4.22 6.47
N ILE A 44 -3.45 -3.07 6.01
CA ILE A 44 -2.04 -2.86 5.66
C ILE A 44 -1.37 -2.04 6.76
N GLY A 45 -0.38 -2.64 7.42
CA GLY A 45 0.44 -1.97 8.43
C GLY A 45 1.43 -1.01 7.77
N HIS A 46 1.05 0.26 7.67
CA HIS A 46 1.83 1.33 7.08
C HIS A 46 3.09 1.55 7.92
N ARG A 47 4.26 1.26 7.37
CA ARG A 47 5.55 1.27 8.10
C ARG A 47 5.59 0.34 9.32
N GLY A 48 4.71 -0.67 9.33
CA GLY A 48 4.40 -1.53 10.48
C GLY A 48 3.26 -0.96 11.33
N ALA A 49 3.51 -0.76 12.62
CA ALA A 49 2.58 -0.17 13.59
C ALA A 49 3.20 1.11 14.21
N PRO A 50 3.43 2.16 13.40
CA PRO A 50 4.19 3.34 13.79
C PRO A 50 3.51 4.19 14.86
N ALA A 51 2.22 3.97 15.14
CA ALA A 51 1.55 4.56 16.31
C ALA A 51 2.05 3.98 17.64
N LEU A 52 2.72 2.82 17.60
CA LEU A 52 3.08 2.05 18.80
C LEU A 52 4.58 1.70 18.87
N ARG A 53 5.31 1.74 17.76
CA ARG A 53 6.77 1.51 17.67
C ARG A 53 7.40 2.49 16.69
N PRO A 54 8.71 2.80 16.77
CA PRO A 54 9.37 3.61 15.75
C PRO A 54 9.21 2.96 14.37
N GLU A 55 8.81 3.77 13.39
CA GLU A 55 8.47 3.29 12.05
C GLU A 55 9.64 2.58 11.35
N HIS A 56 9.31 1.66 10.45
CA HIS A 56 10.29 0.85 9.71
C HIS A 56 11.37 0.20 10.59
N THR A 57 10.94 -0.44 11.67
CA THR A 57 11.77 -1.33 12.48
C THR A 57 11.18 -2.73 12.41
N LEU A 58 11.99 -3.78 12.61
CA LEU A 58 11.44 -5.13 12.73
C LEU A 58 10.42 -5.22 13.88
N ALA A 59 10.61 -4.44 14.95
CA ALA A 59 9.66 -4.34 16.05
C ALA A 59 8.31 -3.73 15.63
N SER A 60 8.32 -2.69 14.79
CA SER A 60 7.08 -2.11 14.23
C SER A 60 6.35 -3.09 13.32
N TYR A 61 7.08 -3.79 12.43
CA TYR A 61 6.48 -4.81 11.57
C TYR A 61 5.93 -6.00 12.34
N GLN A 62 6.69 -6.50 13.34
CA GLN A 62 6.22 -7.57 14.20
C GLN A 62 4.95 -7.15 14.95
N LYS A 63 4.92 -5.94 15.51
CA LYS A 63 3.72 -5.42 16.20
C LYS A 63 2.51 -5.34 15.27
N ALA A 64 2.70 -4.90 14.02
CA ALA A 64 1.63 -4.89 13.02
C ALA A 64 1.07 -6.30 12.75
N ILE A 65 1.95 -7.29 12.60
CA ILE A 65 1.57 -8.70 12.38
C ILE A 65 0.81 -9.24 13.60
N ASP A 66 1.30 -8.95 14.81
CA ASP A 66 0.66 -9.35 16.08
C ASP A 66 -0.74 -8.76 16.22
N ASP A 67 -0.90 -7.52 15.75
CA ASP A 67 -2.14 -6.74 15.79
C ASP A 67 -3.14 -7.08 14.67
N GLY A 68 -2.79 -8.03 13.79
CA GLY A 68 -3.70 -8.53 12.78
C GLY A 68 -3.62 -7.82 11.42
N ALA A 69 -2.51 -7.14 11.11
CA ALA A 69 -2.21 -6.72 9.74
C ALA A 69 -2.11 -7.95 8.82
N ASP A 70 -2.70 -7.84 7.63
CA ASP A 70 -2.59 -8.85 6.57
C ASP A 70 -1.28 -8.68 5.80
N ILE A 71 -0.82 -7.43 5.69
CA ILE A 71 0.32 -7.03 4.89
C ILE A 71 1.15 -6.01 5.70
N ILE A 72 2.48 -6.13 5.66
CA ILE A 72 3.38 -5.09 6.18
C ILE A 72 3.98 -4.29 5.03
N GLU A 73 4.11 -2.99 5.22
CA GLU A 73 4.61 -2.07 4.20
C GLU A 73 5.99 -1.49 4.57
N PRO A 74 7.04 -1.79 3.80
CA PRO A 74 8.32 -1.10 3.88
C PRO A 74 8.50 -0.04 2.78
N ASP A 75 8.92 1.15 3.16
CA ASP A 75 9.43 2.17 2.25
C ASP A 75 10.91 1.93 1.97
N LEU A 76 11.34 1.84 0.72
CA LEU A 76 12.68 1.41 0.36
C LEU A 76 13.51 2.54 -0.25
N VAL A 77 14.70 2.72 0.33
CA VAL A 77 15.79 3.59 -0.14
C VAL A 77 17.08 2.77 -0.25
N ALA A 78 18.06 3.26 -1.01
CA ALA A 78 19.35 2.58 -1.17
C ALA A 78 20.44 3.14 -0.23
N THR A 79 21.31 2.24 0.22
CA THR A 79 22.60 2.57 0.85
C THR A 79 23.66 2.90 -0.20
N GLN A 80 24.82 3.42 0.22
CA GLN A 80 25.98 3.68 -0.65
C GLN A 80 26.45 2.43 -1.42
N ASP A 81 26.47 1.30 -0.73
CA ASP A 81 26.80 -0.03 -1.29
C ASP A 81 25.60 -0.72 -1.95
N GLY A 82 24.47 -0.01 -2.10
CA GLY A 82 23.34 -0.39 -2.92
C GLY A 82 22.42 -1.45 -2.30
N VAL A 83 22.43 -1.60 -0.98
CA VAL A 83 21.46 -2.45 -0.28
C VAL A 83 20.15 -1.67 -0.09
N LEU A 84 19.01 -2.34 -0.22
CA LEU A 84 17.71 -1.74 0.08
C LEU A 84 17.43 -1.84 1.58
N VAL A 85 17.22 -0.69 2.20
CA VAL A 85 16.85 -0.54 3.62
C VAL A 85 15.51 0.15 3.76
N ALA A 86 14.80 -0.12 4.84
CA ALA A 86 13.48 0.45 5.04
C ALA A 86 13.54 1.80 5.76
N ARG A 87 13.22 2.90 5.06
CA ARG A 87 13.04 4.26 5.60
C ARG A 87 12.11 5.04 4.67
N HIS A 88 11.21 5.84 5.25
CA HIS A 88 10.25 6.63 4.48
C HIS A 88 10.92 7.73 3.65
N GLU A 89 11.97 8.35 4.16
CA GLU A 89 12.81 9.30 3.43
C GLU A 89 14.26 8.79 3.45
N ASN A 90 15.04 9.12 2.42
CA ASN A 90 16.47 8.84 2.45
C ASN A 90 17.22 9.78 3.41
N GLU A 91 16.66 10.95 3.71
CA GLU A 91 17.11 11.82 4.81
C GLU A 91 16.71 11.22 6.17
N ILE A 92 17.67 11.01 7.07
CA ILE A 92 17.51 10.24 8.30
C ILE A 92 17.80 11.01 9.60
N SER A 93 17.90 12.34 9.55
CA SER A 93 18.14 13.18 10.74
C SER A 93 17.02 13.02 11.78
N GLY A 94 15.77 13.03 11.33
CA GLY A 94 14.60 13.03 12.21
C GLY A 94 14.15 11.64 12.68
N THR A 95 14.66 10.57 12.08
CA THR A 95 14.19 9.19 12.30
C THR A 95 15.27 8.27 12.84
N THR A 96 16.46 8.81 13.12
CA THR A 96 17.58 8.08 13.71
C THR A 96 18.37 8.92 14.70
N ASN A 97 19.32 8.31 15.41
CA ASN A 97 20.27 8.99 16.27
C ASN A 97 21.53 9.52 15.54
N VAL A 98 21.55 9.59 14.20
CA VAL A 98 22.75 9.93 13.42
C VAL A 98 23.40 11.25 13.82
N ALA A 99 22.58 12.26 14.17
CA ALA A 99 23.06 13.58 14.58
C ALA A 99 23.84 13.56 15.92
N ASP A 100 23.62 12.54 16.75
CA ASP A 100 24.26 12.40 18.07
C ASP A 100 25.57 11.60 18.01
N LEU A 101 25.96 11.11 16.83
CA LEU A 101 27.14 10.28 16.61
C LEU A 101 28.29 11.12 16.01
N PRO A 102 29.33 11.49 16.80
CA PRO A 102 30.38 12.40 16.34
C PRO A 102 31.15 11.90 15.11
N GLN A 103 31.30 10.58 14.98
CA GLN A 103 31.95 9.96 13.82
C GLN A 103 31.23 10.22 12.50
N PHE A 104 29.94 10.57 12.55
CA PHE A 104 29.13 10.88 11.36
C PHE A 104 28.85 12.38 11.20
N ALA A 105 29.32 13.25 12.10
CA ALA A 105 29.08 14.70 11.99
C ALA A 105 29.51 15.28 10.63
N GLY A 106 30.63 14.80 10.07
CA GLY A 106 31.15 15.21 8.76
C GLY A 106 30.39 14.65 7.54
N ARG A 107 29.37 13.81 7.73
CA ARG A 107 28.51 13.27 6.66
C ARG A 107 27.27 14.13 6.39
N ARG A 108 27.04 15.19 7.19
CA ARG A 108 25.92 16.10 6.97
C ARG A 108 26.09 16.83 5.63
N ALA A 109 25.11 16.75 4.76
CA ALA A 109 25.14 17.32 3.41
C ALA A 109 23.85 18.08 3.08
N THR A 110 23.88 18.84 1.99
CA THR A 110 22.69 19.42 1.36
C THR A 110 22.53 18.78 -0.02
N LYS A 111 21.34 18.26 -0.30
CA LYS A 111 21.01 17.57 -1.56
C LYS A 111 19.70 18.10 -2.13
N THR A 112 19.53 17.98 -3.44
CA THR A 112 18.25 18.27 -4.09
C THR A 112 17.55 16.95 -4.38
N ILE A 113 16.46 16.68 -3.65
CA ILE A 113 15.62 15.48 -3.80
C ILE A 113 14.26 15.97 -4.29
N ASP A 114 13.83 15.46 -5.43
CA ASP A 114 12.56 15.80 -6.06
C ASP A 114 12.33 17.32 -6.23
N GLY A 115 13.41 18.04 -6.56
CA GLY A 115 13.43 19.50 -6.73
C GLY A 115 13.45 20.30 -5.42
N GLN A 116 13.47 19.64 -4.26
CA GLN A 116 13.55 20.28 -2.94
C GLN A 116 14.96 20.21 -2.38
N SER A 117 15.45 21.33 -1.83
CA SER A 117 16.73 21.36 -1.12
C SER A 117 16.55 20.82 0.30
N VAL A 118 17.22 19.72 0.61
CA VAL A 118 17.15 19.01 1.89
C VAL A 118 18.54 19.00 2.50
N THR A 119 18.66 19.28 3.80
CA THR A 119 19.95 19.27 4.50
C THR A 119 19.88 18.34 5.71
N GLY A 120 20.79 17.37 5.76
CA GLY A 120 20.78 16.33 6.79
C GLY A 120 21.78 15.21 6.50
N TRP A 121 21.45 14.00 6.90
CA TRP A 121 22.24 12.79 6.62
C TRP A 121 21.41 11.85 5.76
N PHE A 122 22.01 11.28 4.73
CA PHE A 122 21.25 10.53 3.73
C PHE A 122 21.71 9.08 3.64
N THR A 123 20.79 8.13 3.51
CA THR A 123 21.12 6.69 3.48
C THR A 123 22.17 6.33 2.44
N GLU A 124 22.16 6.98 1.28
CA GLU A 124 23.11 6.75 0.20
C GLU A 124 24.54 7.26 0.47
N ASP A 125 24.77 7.98 1.58
CA ASP A 125 26.10 8.41 2.02
C ASP A 125 26.74 7.44 3.03
N PHE A 126 26.06 6.34 3.36
CA PHE A 126 26.50 5.33 4.30
C PHE A 126 26.46 3.94 3.68
N THR A 127 27.46 3.12 4.00
CA THR A 127 27.39 1.68 3.77
C THR A 127 26.32 1.04 4.66
N LEU A 128 25.84 -0.15 4.30
CA LEU A 128 24.94 -0.91 5.18
C LEU A 128 25.56 -1.12 6.56
N ALA A 129 26.85 -1.45 6.62
CA ALA A 129 27.55 -1.69 7.87
C ALA A 129 27.50 -0.47 8.81
N GLU A 130 27.68 0.74 8.27
CA GLU A 130 27.56 1.98 9.04
C GLU A 130 26.10 2.23 9.45
N LEU A 131 25.12 2.08 8.54
CA LEU A 131 23.70 2.27 8.88
C LEU A 131 23.20 1.33 9.98
N LYS A 132 23.72 0.10 10.04
CA LYS A 132 23.42 -0.87 11.10
C LYS A 132 23.93 -0.44 12.48
N THR A 133 24.81 0.55 12.57
CA THR A 133 25.21 1.16 13.85
C THR A 133 24.23 2.22 14.35
N LEU A 134 23.37 2.76 13.46
CA LEU A 134 22.37 3.75 13.81
C LEU A 134 21.19 3.09 14.53
N ARG A 135 20.44 3.90 15.26
CA ARG A 135 19.22 3.46 15.94
C ARG A 135 18.04 4.34 15.57
N ALA A 136 16.89 3.71 15.39
CA ALA A 136 15.65 4.35 14.98
C ALA A 136 15.04 5.21 16.09
N ARG A 137 14.35 6.28 15.70
CA ARG A 137 13.61 7.18 16.59
C ARG A 137 12.19 7.44 16.07
N GLU A 138 11.29 7.78 16.98
CA GLU A 138 9.96 8.31 16.66
C GLU A 138 10.10 9.62 15.87
N ARG A 139 9.39 9.69 14.73
CA ARG A 139 9.45 10.82 13.78
C ARG A 139 8.58 12.01 14.16
N ILE A 140 7.54 11.80 14.99
CA ILE A 140 6.58 12.82 15.44
C ILE A 140 6.42 12.81 16.96
N PRO A 141 7.51 13.04 17.73
CA PRO A 141 7.52 12.88 19.18
C PRO A 141 6.51 13.78 19.91
N ASP A 142 6.16 14.94 19.35
CA ASP A 142 5.16 15.84 19.94
C ASP A 142 3.73 15.28 19.86
N ILE A 143 3.47 14.43 18.85
CA ILE A 143 2.18 13.75 18.65
C ILE A 143 2.19 12.38 19.33
N ARG A 144 3.33 11.67 19.32
CA ARG A 144 3.51 10.31 19.87
C ARG A 144 4.57 10.27 20.98
N PRO A 145 4.41 11.01 22.08
CA PRO A 145 5.43 11.09 23.12
C PRO A 145 5.73 9.72 23.75
N ASP A 146 4.72 8.87 23.93
CA ASP A 146 4.91 7.52 24.48
C ASP A 146 5.81 6.64 23.61
N ASN A 147 5.83 6.86 22.29
CA ASN A 147 6.64 6.07 21.38
C ASN A 147 8.14 6.43 21.48
N THR A 148 8.47 7.60 22.04
CA THR A 148 9.87 7.99 22.31
C THR A 148 10.55 7.09 23.33
N ALA A 149 9.79 6.34 24.14
CA ALA A 149 10.33 5.32 25.03
C ALA A 149 11.10 4.23 24.27
N TYR A 150 10.83 4.04 22.99
CA TYR A 150 11.50 3.08 22.10
C TYR A 150 12.65 3.68 21.28
N ASN A 151 12.94 4.96 21.45
CA ASN A 151 14.07 5.59 20.78
C ASN A 151 15.36 4.84 21.09
N ASP A 152 16.18 4.71 20.07
CA ASP A 152 17.53 4.17 20.15
C ASP A 152 17.62 2.66 20.44
N GLN A 153 16.50 1.93 20.40
CA GLN A 153 16.46 0.50 20.72
C GLN A 153 16.63 -0.42 19.50
N PHE A 154 16.21 0.04 18.32
CA PHE A 154 16.13 -0.80 17.11
C PHE A 154 17.02 -0.25 15.99
N ASP A 155 17.60 -1.13 15.19
CA ASP A 155 18.40 -0.77 14.03
C ASP A 155 17.53 -0.51 12.77
N ILE A 156 18.18 -0.14 11.67
CA ILE A 156 17.54 0.02 10.37
C ILE A 156 17.46 -1.36 9.68
N PRO A 157 16.27 -1.88 9.35
CA PRO A 157 16.16 -3.17 8.69
C PRO A 157 16.40 -3.06 7.18
N THR A 158 17.02 -4.10 6.62
CA THR A 158 17.11 -4.37 5.18
C THR A 158 15.82 -4.99 4.67
N LEU A 159 15.57 -4.90 3.36
CA LEU A 159 14.45 -5.62 2.74
C LEU A 159 14.53 -7.14 3.01
N SER A 160 15.71 -7.74 2.95
CA SER A 160 15.89 -9.18 3.18
C SER A 160 15.49 -9.61 4.59
N GLU A 161 15.79 -8.80 5.61
CA GLU A 161 15.36 -9.06 7.00
C GLU A 161 13.84 -8.96 7.14
N ILE A 162 13.19 -8.04 6.42
CA ILE A 162 11.74 -7.86 6.43
C ILE A 162 11.04 -9.02 5.71
N ILE A 163 11.59 -9.49 4.58
CA ILE A 163 11.11 -10.69 3.89
C ILE A 163 11.20 -11.90 4.82
N ALA A 164 12.34 -12.08 5.51
CA ALA A 164 12.51 -13.17 6.46
C ALA A 164 11.48 -13.10 7.59
N LEU A 165 11.25 -11.92 8.17
CA LEU A 165 10.22 -11.72 9.21
C LEU A 165 8.83 -12.13 8.70
N ALA A 166 8.41 -11.64 7.54
CA ALA A 166 7.09 -11.95 6.98
C ALA A 166 6.93 -13.45 6.70
N ARG A 167 7.94 -14.10 6.12
CA ARG A 167 7.95 -15.54 5.84
C ARG A 167 7.86 -16.38 7.11
N ASP A 168 8.68 -16.05 8.11
CA ASP A 168 8.77 -16.81 9.35
C ASP A 168 7.49 -16.64 10.17
N GLN A 169 6.95 -15.42 10.24
CA GLN A 169 5.65 -15.16 10.88
C GLN A 169 4.48 -15.81 10.13
N SER A 170 4.55 -15.88 8.80
CA SER A 170 3.52 -16.58 8.03
C SER A 170 3.46 -18.07 8.38
N THR A 171 4.64 -18.68 8.52
CA THR A 171 4.78 -20.08 8.91
C THR A 171 4.32 -20.30 10.35
N LEU A 172 4.78 -19.46 11.28
CA LEU A 172 4.45 -19.58 12.71
C LEU A 172 2.95 -19.43 12.99
N ARG A 173 2.28 -18.52 12.28
CA ARG A 173 0.87 -18.18 12.53
C ARG A 173 -0.11 -18.99 11.68
N GLY A 174 0.38 -19.77 10.71
CA GLY A 174 -0.46 -20.51 9.78
C GLY A 174 -1.33 -19.61 8.88
N ARG A 175 -0.95 -18.35 8.69
CA ARG A 175 -1.61 -17.38 7.79
C ARG A 175 -0.58 -16.64 6.96
N ASN A 176 -0.89 -16.32 5.72
CA ASN A 176 0.06 -15.59 4.88
C ASN A 176 0.15 -14.11 5.30
N ILE A 177 1.37 -13.60 5.49
CA ILE A 177 1.68 -12.17 5.68
C ILE A 177 2.21 -11.62 4.37
N GLY A 178 1.48 -10.70 3.75
CA GLY A 178 1.91 -10.05 2.52
C GLY A 178 3.03 -9.03 2.74
N LEU A 179 3.65 -8.61 1.65
CA LEU A 179 4.55 -7.45 1.62
C LEU A 179 4.01 -6.36 0.69
N TYR A 180 4.21 -5.11 1.08
CA TYR A 180 3.80 -3.93 0.30
C TYR A 180 4.97 -2.96 0.05
N PRO A 181 6.11 -3.35 -0.55
CA PRO A 181 7.25 -2.45 -0.70
C PRO A 181 6.94 -1.21 -1.57
N GLU A 182 7.26 -0.03 -1.06
CA GLU A 182 7.33 1.23 -1.82
C GLU A 182 8.77 1.51 -2.28
N THR A 183 8.97 1.95 -3.52
CA THR A 183 10.26 2.57 -3.93
C THR A 183 10.19 4.08 -3.73
N LYS A 184 11.06 4.64 -2.87
CA LYS A 184 11.14 6.09 -2.62
C LYS A 184 12.06 6.78 -3.61
N HIS A 185 11.62 7.92 -4.14
CA HIS A 185 12.39 8.80 -5.04
C HIS A 185 13.16 8.08 -6.16
N PRO A 186 12.55 7.15 -6.93
CA PRO A 186 13.30 6.37 -7.91
C PRO A 186 14.02 7.24 -8.95
N THR A 187 13.45 8.37 -9.39
CA THR A 187 14.15 9.32 -10.28
C THR A 187 15.42 9.89 -9.63
N TYR A 188 15.36 10.28 -8.35
CA TYR A 188 16.52 10.77 -7.61
C TYR A 188 17.60 9.68 -7.52
N PHE A 189 17.24 8.48 -7.07
CA PHE A 189 18.18 7.38 -6.91
C PHE A 189 18.81 6.93 -8.23
N GLN A 190 18.07 6.96 -9.34
CA GLN A 190 18.62 6.77 -10.69
C GLN A 190 19.66 7.83 -11.04
N SER A 191 19.40 9.12 -10.73
CA SER A 191 20.30 10.23 -11.07
C SER A 191 21.68 10.14 -10.40
N ILE A 192 21.77 9.45 -9.26
CA ILE A 192 23.02 9.23 -8.51
C ILE A 192 23.62 7.83 -8.72
N GLY A 193 23.12 7.06 -9.68
CA GLY A 193 23.65 5.73 -10.01
C GLY A 193 23.25 4.61 -9.04
N LEU A 194 22.18 4.79 -8.26
CA LEU A 194 21.65 3.82 -7.32
C LEU A 194 20.19 3.41 -7.65
N PRO A 195 19.86 3.01 -8.89
CA PRO A 195 18.49 2.65 -9.26
C PRO A 195 17.92 1.54 -8.35
N LEU A 196 16.64 1.64 -7.99
CA LEU A 196 15.99 0.76 -7.02
C LEU A 196 15.32 -0.46 -7.67
N GLU A 197 14.91 -0.36 -8.93
CA GLU A 197 14.02 -1.31 -9.61
C GLU A 197 14.64 -2.71 -9.70
N ASP A 198 15.83 -2.81 -10.29
CA ASP A 198 16.51 -4.09 -10.48
C ASP A 198 16.94 -4.71 -9.14
N ARG A 199 17.28 -3.87 -8.15
CA ARG A 199 17.62 -4.30 -6.79
C ARG A 199 16.41 -4.89 -6.09
N LEU A 200 15.25 -4.23 -6.18
CA LEU A 200 14.00 -4.71 -5.60
C LEU A 200 13.57 -6.04 -6.23
N ILE A 201 13.58 -6.11 -7.57
CA ILE A 201 13.22 -7.33 -8.30
C ILE A 201 14.16 -8.48 -7.93
N ALA A 202 15.47 -8.23 -7.85
CA ALA A 202 16.45 -9.25 -7.48
C ALA A 202 16.22 -9.75 -6.04
N ALA A 203 16.03 -8.85 -5.07
CA ALA A 203 15.78 -9.21 -3.68
C ALA A 203 14.48 -10.03 -3.52
N LEU A 204 13.40 -9.63 -4.17
CA LEU A 204 12.13 -10.37 -4.12
C LEU A 204 12.18 -11.73 -4.84
N ARG A 205 13.01 -11.88 -5.87
CA ARG A 205 13.23 -13.16 -6.57
C ARG A 205 14.10 -14.13 -5.79
N GLN A 206 14.97 -13.63 -4.91
CA GLN A 206 15.93 -14.44 -4.18
C GLN A 206 15.26 -15.33 -3.11
N ASP A 207 14.10 -14.93 -2.59
CA ASP A 207 13.34 -15.69 -1.61
C ASP A 207 12.09 -16.31 -2.24
N ASP A 208 11.96 -17.64 -2.17
CA ASP A 208 10.80 -18.38 -2.71
C ASP A 208 9.46 -17.88 -2.14
N PHE A 209 9.47 -17.35 -0.92
CA PHE A 209 8.29 -16.76 -0.29
C PHE A 209 7.73 -15.63 -1.14
N THR A 210 8.54 -14.62 -1.44
CA THR A 210 8.14 -13.47 -2.27
C THR A 210 8.09 -13.80 -3.75
N ALA A 211 8.92 -14.74 -4.22
CA ALA A 211 8.93 -15.14 -5.61
C ALA A 211 7.63 -15.85 -6.03
N SER A 212 6.97 -16.60 -5.15
CA SER A 212 5.82 -17.42 -5.56
C SER A 212 4.73 -17.68 -4.53
N ARG A 213 5.02 -17.61 -3.22
CA ARG A 213 4.10 -18.09 -2.17
C ARG A 213 3.19 -17.02 -1.59
N THR A 214 3.68 -15.78 -1.51
CA THR A 214 2.91 -14.63 -1.00
C THR A 214 2.57 -13.66 -2.11
N THR A 215 1.50 -12.88 -1.92
CA THR A 215 1.24 -11.70 -2.75
C THR A 215 2.16 -10.58 -2.32
N VAL A 216 2.85 -9.98 -3.30
CA VAL A 216 3.68 -8.79 -3.08
C VAL A 216 3.03 -7.63 -3.82
N HIS A 217 2.72 -6.55 -3.11
CA HIS A 217 2.25 -5.31 -3.71
C HIS A 217 3.44 -4.34 -3.83
N ILE A 218 3.85 -3.99 -5.03
CA ILE A 218 4.94 -3.03 -5.24
C ILE A 218 4.32 -1.69 -5.59
N GLN A 219 4.66 -0.65 -4.84
CA GLN A 219 4.11 0.69 -5.05
C GLN A 219 5.16 1.76 -5.29
N SER A 220 4.71 2.83 -5.95
CA SER A 220 5.50 4.02 -6.22
C SER A 220 4.57 5.16 -6.57
N PHE A 221 4.96 6.38 -6.20
CA PHE A 221 4.35 7.62 -6.69
C PHE A 221 4.74 7.91 -8.15
N GLU A 222 5.94 7.50 -8.57
CA GLU A 222 6.43 7.72 -9.93
C GLU A 222 5.92 6.64 -10.91
N VAL A 223 5.39 7.09 -12.04
CA VAL A 223 4.73 6.25 -13.06
C VAL A 223 5.74 5.47 -13.89
N ALA A 224 6.84 6.12 -14.28
CA ALA A 224 7.91 5.53 -15.07
C ALA A 224 8.55 4.35 -14.33
N ASN A 225 8.71 4.45 -13.00
CA ASN A 225 9.19 3.36 -12.15
C ASN A 225 8.29 2.10 -12.24
N LEU A 226 6.98 2.24 -12.08
CA LEU A 226 6.08 1.08 -12.15
C LEU A 226 6.02 0.46 -13.55
N LYS A 227 6.03 1.29 -14.61
CA LYS A 227 6.14 0.79 -15.99
C LYS A 227 7.46 0.06 -16.23
N SER A 228 8.56 0.60 -15.70
CA SER A 228 9.91 0.03 -15.75
C SER A 228 9.96 -1.34 -15.06
N ILE A 229 9.32 -1.50 -13.90
CA ILE A 229 9.17 -2.78 -13.20
C ILE A 229 8.26 -3.73 -13.99
N ARG A 230 7.09 -3.27 -14.46
CA ARG A 230 6.17 -4.09 -15.26
C ARG A 230 6.85 -4.71 -16.47
N ASN A 231 7.65 -3.92 -17.20
CA ASN A 231 8.38 -4.37 -18.38
C ASN A 231 9.42 -5.46 -18.06
N ARG A 232 10.07 -5.38 -16.88
CA ARG A 232 11.07 -6.36 -16.44
C ARG A 232 10.48 -7.66 -15.94
N ILE A 233 9.31 -7.61 -15.30
CA ILE A 233 8.66 -8.80 -14.73
C ILE A 233 7.69 -9.45 -15.72
N GLY A 234 7.08 -8.68 -16.63
CA GLY A 234 6.09 -9.16 -17.58
C GLY A 234 5.00 -10.01 -16.90
N GLY A 235 4.67 -11.15 -17.51
CA GLY A 235 3.80 -12.17 -16.92
C GLY A 235 4.52 -13.21 -16.04
N SER A 236 5.83 -13.07 -15.81
CA SER A 236 6.61 -14.07 -15.05
C SER A 236 6.31 -14.09 -13.56
N GLN A 237 5.72 -13.02 -13.02
CA GLN A 237 5.41 -12.86 -11.60
C GLN A 237 3.92 -12.53 -11.38
N PRO A 238 3.00 -13.52 -11.51
CA PRO A 238 1.57 -13.29 -11.38
C PRO A 238 1.14 -12.91 -9.95
N ASN A 239 1.91 -13.28 -8.93
CA ASN A 239 1.69 -12.93 -7.53
C ASN A 239 2.17 -11.51 -7.16
N TRP A 240 2.84 -10.80 -8.07
CA TRP A 240 3.27 -9.41 -7.85
C TRP A 240 2.25 -8.44 -8.44
N LYS A 241 1.72 -7.56 -7.58
CA LYS A 241 0.70 -6.56 -7.93
C LYS A 241 1.35 -5.19 -7.89
N LEU A 242 1.31 -4.46 -9.00
CA LEU A 242 1.84 -3.09 -9.03
C LEU A 242 0.73 -2.12 -8.60
N VAL A 243 1.06 -1.12 -7.77
CA VAL A 243 0.08 -0.16 -7.27
C VAL A 243 0.59 1.26 -7.45
N GLN A 244 -0.17 2.07 -8.21
CA GLN A 244 0.14 3.48 -8.42
C GLN A 244 -0.29 4.28 -7.19
N LEU A 245 0.65 4.87 -6.47
CA LEU A 245 0.34 5.82 -5.40
C LEU A 245 -0.12 7.14 -6.02
N LEU A 246 -1.15 7.75 -5.45
CA LEU A 246 -1.71 9.00 -5.95
C LEU A 246 -1.68 10.03 -4.82
N GLY A 247 -0.85 11.05 -5.00
CA GLY A 247 -0.77 12.18 -4.08
C GLY A 247 -2.03 13.04 -4.11
N THR A 248 -1.96 14.21 -3.48
CA THR A 248 -3.09 15.15 -3.53
C THR A 248 -3.32 15.61 -4.98
N ALA A 249 -4.55 16.01 -5.28
CA ALA A 249 -4.98 16.37 -6.64
C ALA A 249 -4.06 17.39 -7.34
N THR A 250 -3.45 18.32 -6.60
CA THR A 250 -2.57 19.37 -7.13
C THR A 250 -1.10 18.96 -7.24
N GLN A 251 -0.71 17.86 -6.60
CA GLN A 251 0.62 17.29 -6.73
C GLN A 251 0.77 16.54 -8.05
N ARG A 252 2.02 16.23 -8.40
CA ARG A 252 2.38 15.53 -9.63
C ARG A 252 3.50 14.52 -9.36
N PRO A 253 3.52 13.34 -10.01
CA PRO A 253 4.67 12.45 -9.99
C PRO A 253 5.99 13.17 -10.33
N TYR A 254 7.07 12.91 -9.60
CA TYR A 254 8.31 13.67 -9.85
C TYR A 254 8.93 13.35 -11.22
N ASP A 255 8.80 12.11 -11.70
CA ASP A 255 9.20 11.70 -13.05
C ASP A 255 8.46 12.48 -14.15
N PHE A 256 7.20 12.89 -13.92
CA PHE A 256 6.48 13.77 -14.84
C PHE A 256 7.09 15.18 -14.87
N THR A 257 7.58 15.68 -13.73
CA THR A 257 8.30 16.96 -13.68
C THR A 257 9.58 16.89 -14.52
N VAL A 258 10.38 15.84 -14.38
CA VAL A 258 11.60 15.64 -15.17
C VAL A 258 11.30 15.45 -16.66
N ALA A 259 10.19 14.78 -16.99
CA ALA A 259 9.75 14.56 -18.35
C ALA A 259 9.02 15.78 -18.99
N ASN A 260 8.85 16.88 -18.26
CA ASN A 260 8.03 18.03 -18.67
C ASN A 260 6.56 17.67 -19.00
N ASP A 261 6.01 16.65 -18.34
CA ASP A 261 4.61 16.30 -18.40
C ASP A 261 3.82 17.15 -17.40
N ALA A 262 2.77 17.83 -17.86
CA ALA A 262 1.98 18.77 -17.05
C ALA A 262 0.91 18.08 -16.19
N ARG A 263 0.63 16.79 -16.42
CA ARG A 263 -0.42 16.06 -15.71
C ARG A 263 -0.14 15.99 -14.21
N THR A 264 -1.19 16.12 -13.43
CA THR A 264 -1.23 16.03 -11.96
C THR A 264 -1.88 14.74 -11.51
N TYR A 265 -1.86 14.43 -10.21
CA TYR A 265 -2.62 13.28 -9.71
C TYR A 265 -4.13 13.41 -9.94
N ALA A 266 -4.68 14.62 -10.06
CA ALA A 266 -6.08 14.79 -10.47
C ALA A 266 -6.33 14.19 -11.87
N ASP A 267 -5.41 14.41 -12.82
CA ASP A 267 -5.51 13.85 -14.17
C ASP A 267 -5.43 12.32 -14.15
N LEU A 268 -4.56 11.76 -13.29
CA LEU A 268 -4.43 10.31 -13.08
C LEU A 268 -5.68 9.69 -12.41
N MET A 269 -6.40 10.45 -11.57
CA MET A 269 -7.62 10.01 -10.89
C MET A 269 -8.88 10.06 -11.77
N THR A 270 -8.80 10.62 -12.98
CA THR A 270 -9.93 10.59 -13.92
C THR A 270 -10.21 9.16 -14.40
N ASP A 271 -11.43 8.92 -14.90
CA ASP A 271 -11.81 7.63 -15.49
C ASP A 271 -10.84 7.17 -16.61
N GLN A 272 -10.36 8.11 -17.45
CA GLN A 272 -9.32 7.79 -18.44
C GLN A 272 -7.95 7.54 -17.80
N GLY A 273 -7.55 8.36 -16.82
CA GLY A 273 -6.29 8.17 -16.09
C GLY A 273 -6.20 6.81 -15.41
N LEU A 274 -7.30 6.33 -14.82
CA LEU A 274 -7.39 5.01 -14.19
C LEU A 274 -7.31 3.88 -15.21
N ARG A 275 -7.92 4.01 -16.39
CA ARG A 275 -7.70 3.06 -17.50
C ARG A 275 -6.25 3.03 -17.97
N ASP A 276 -5.59 4.18 -18.03
CA ASP A 276 -4.18 4.27 -18.39
C ASP A 276 -3.29 3.62 -17.31
N ILE A 277 -3.65 3.76 -16.03
CA ILE A 277 -3.01 3.08 -14.90
C ILE A 277 -3.17 1.56 -15.01
N ALA A 278 -4.37 1.07 -15.34
CA ALA A 278 -4.67 -0.36 -15.48
C ALA A 278 -3.83 -1.06 -16.56
N ALA A 279 -3.23 -0.32 -17.51
CA ALA A 279 -2.31 -0.88 -18.49
C ALA A 279 -0.98 -1.39 -17.87
N TYR A 280 -0.61 -0.91 -16.68
CA TYR A 280 0.63 -1.32 -16.01
C TYR A 280 0.47 -1.70 -14.53
N ALA A 281 -0.57 -1.23 -13.85
CA ALA A 281 -0.83 -1.49 -12.44
C ALA A 281 -2.07 -2.38 -12.22
N ASN A 282 -2.18 -2.89 -11.00
CA ASN A 282 -3.25 -3.74 -10.51
C ASN A 282 -4.12 -3.03 -9.46
N GLY A 283 -3.67 -1.88 -8.96
CA GLY A 283 -4.42 -1.05 -8.03
C GLY A 283 -3.90 0.38 -7.97
N VAL A 284 -4.59 1.19 -7.18
CA VAL A 284 -4.21 2.56 -6.81
C VAL A 284 -4.19 2.71 -5.29
N GLY A 285 -3.23 3.48 -4.79
CA GLY A 285 -3.16 3.89 -3.39
C GLY A 285 -3.31 5.40 -3.28
N PRO A 286 -4.52 5.95 -3.19
CA PRO A 286 -4.72 7.40 -3.11
C PRO A 286 -4.58 7.95 -1.70
N ASP A 287 -4.26 9.24 -1.58
CA ASP A 287 -4.58 10.00 -0.37
C ASP A 287 -6.07 9.81 -0.02
N LYS A 288 -6.37 9.50 1.24
CA LYS A 288 -7.74 9.18 1.68
C LYS A 288 -8.73 10.32 1.38
N ASN A 289 -8.28 11.57 1.37
CA ASN A 289 -9.18 12.70 1.10
C ASN A 289 -9.58 12.81 -0.37
N SER A 290 -8.90 12.13 -1.29
CA SER A 290 -9.36 11.98 -2.68
C SER A 290 -10.48 10.95 -2.84
N VAL A 291 -10.65 10.07 -1.85
CA VAL A 291 -11.76 9.10 -1.80
C VAL A 291 -12.97 9.70 -1.09
N ILE A 292 -12.78 10.24 0.12
CA ILE A 292 -13.81 10.99 0.85
C ILE A 292 -13.17 12.28 1.36
N ALA A 293 -13.58 13.42 0.82
CA ALA A 293 -13.03 14.71 1.19
C ALA A 293 -13.53 15.19 2.56
N LEU A 294 -12.91 16.25 3.07
CA LEU A 294 -13.39 17.00 4.21
C LEU A 294 -14.05 18.30 3.75
N ASP A 295 -15.20 18.63 4.31
CA ASP A 295 -15.84 19.93 4.10
C ASP A 295 -15.16 21.05 4.89
N ALA A 296 -15.66 22.28 4.77
CA ALA A 296 -15.11 23.44 5.47
C ALA A 296 -15.19 23.34 7.01
N ASN A 297 -16.04 22.47 7.55
CA ASN A 297 -16.16 22.20 8.98
C ASN A 297 -15.33 20.98 9.43
N GLY A 298 -14.60 20.35 8.50
CA GLY A 298 -13.81 19.15 8.76
C GLY A 298 -14.65 17.88 8.90
N ALA A 299 -15.89 17.85 8.39
CA ALA A 299 -16.72 16.65 8.31
C ALA A 299 -16.45 15.89 7.00
N LEU A 300 -16.58 14.56 7.04
CA LEU A 300 -16.49 13.74 5.82
C LEU A 300 -17.64 14.08 4.86
N THR A 301 -17.32 14.24 3.58
CA THR A 301 -18.31 14.41 2.50
C THR A 301 -18.84 13.06 2.01
N ASP A 302 -19.66 13.08 0.95
CA ASP A 302 -19.93 11.86 0.18
C ASP A 302 -18.66 11.37 -0.51
N PRO A 303 -18.52 10.04 -0.74
CA PRO A 303 -17.42 9.48 -1.51
C PRO A 303 -17.38 10.01 -2.94
N SER A 304 -16.17 10.21 -3.47
CA SER A 304 -15.94 10.54 -4.86
C SER A 304 -16.17 9.33 -5.77
N ASP A 305 -16.20 9.59 -7.08
CA ASP A 305 -16.31 8.53 -8.10
C ASP A 305 -15.03 7.69 -8.26
N LEU A 306 -13.96 7.99 -7.52
CA LEU A 306 -12.65 7.36 -7.66
C LEU A 306 -12.72 5.83 -7.50
N ILE A 307 -13.41 5.34 -6.47
CA ILE A 307 -13.55 3.89 -6.23
C ILE A 307 -14.25 3.22 -7.41
N ARG A 308 -15.41 3.76 -7.79
CA ARG A 308 -16.22 3.24 -8.90
C ARG A 308 -15.46 3.20 -10.22
N ASN A 309 -14.73 4.27 -10.54
CA ASN A 309 -13.94 4.36 -11.77
C ASN A 309 -12.74 3.39 -11.73
N ALA A 310 -12.07 3.26 -10.59
CA ALA A 310 -10.95 2.34 -10.42
C ALA A 310 -11.41 0.88 -10.57
N HIS A 311 -12.50 0.50 -9.90
CA HIS A 311 -13.11 -0.83 -10.04
C HIS A 311 -13.56 -1.12 -11.48
N SER A 312 -14.13 -0.13 -12.18
CA SER A 312 -14.51 -0.26 -13.59
C SER A 312 -13.30 -0.48 -14.50
N ALA A 313 -12.13 0.01 -14.11
CA ALA A 313 -10.85 -0.24 -14.79
C ALA A 313 -10.14 -1.53 -14.31
N GLY A 314 -10.72 -2.28 -13.36
CA GLY A 314 -10.13 -3.49 -12.78
C GLY A 314 -9.01 -3.25 -11.77
N LEU A 315 -8.97 -2.07 -11.15
CA LEU A 315 -7.99 -1.67 -10.15
C LEU A 315 -8.56 -1.76 -8.74
N VAL A 316 -7.82 -2.36 -7.81
CA VAL A 316 -8.14 -2.27 -6.37
C VAL A 316 -7.77 -0.89 -5.81
N VAL A 317 -8.43 -0.47 -4.73
CA VAL A 317 -8.22 0.85 -4.09
C VAL A 317 -7.81 0.70 -2.64
N HIS A 318 -6.58 1.12 -2.31
CA HIS A 318 -5.99 1.04 -0.97
C HIS A 318 -5.57 2.44 -0.46
N PRO A 319 -6.48 3.27 0.07
CA PRO A 319 -6.12 4.62 0.50
C PRO A 319 -5.18 4.66 1.71
N TYR A 320 -4.41 5.74 1.78
CA TYR A 320 -3.52 6.07 2.90
C TYR A 320 -3.84 7.46 3.47
N THR A 321 -3.61 7.78 4.74
CA THR A 321 -3.27 6.89 5.86
C THR A 321 -4.25 7.13 7.01
N PHE A 322 -4.78 6.05 7.58
CA PHE A 322 -5.63 6.12 8.78
C PHE A 322 -4.77 6.13 10.03
N ARG A 323 -4.91 7.18 10.84
CA ARG A 323 -4.11 7.42 12.04
C ARG A 323 -5.03 7.66 13.24
N PRO A 324 -4.74 7.07 14.41
CA PRO A 324 -5.67 7.09 15.51
C PRO A 324 -5.64 8.40 16.33
N GLU A 325 -4.71 9.32 16.07
CA GLU A 325 -4.60 10.59 16.80
C GLU A 325 -5.57 11.66 16.28
N ASN A 326 -6.20 12.42 17.19
CA ASN A 326 -7.25 13.39 16.86
C ASN A 326 -6.88 14.37 15.74
N ILE A 327 -5.64 14.88 15.72
CA ILE A 327 -5.18 15.83 14.70
C ILE A 327 -5.34 15.31 13.26
N PHE A 328 -5.32 13.97 13.07
CA PHE A 328 -5.47 13.32 11.76
C PHE A 328 -6.91 12.85 11.44
N LEU A 329 -7.83 12.96 12.40
CA LEU A 329 -9.21 12.55 12.24
C LEU A 329 -10.07 13.72 11.70
N PRO A 330 -11.20 13.42 11.02
CA PRO A 330 -12.25 14.39 10.75
C PRO A 330 -12.71 15.06 12.06
N ALA A 331 -13.03 16.35 12.01
CA ALA A 331 -13.33 17.17 13.19
C ALA A 331 -14.45 16.57 14.05
N ALA A 332 -15.50 16.05 13.41
CA ALA A 332 -16.63 15.41 14.09
C ALA A 332 -16.27 14.09 14.81
N LEU A 333 -15.14 13.49 14.47
CA LEU A 333 -14.66 12.24 15.06
C LEU A 333 -13.59 12.45 16.14
N ARG A 334 -13.22 13.70 16.44
CA ARG A 334 -12.23 14.05 17.46
C ARG A 334 -12.85 14.09 18.86
N SER A 335 -12.04 13.75 19.87
CA SER A 335 -12.44 13.87 21.27
C SER A 335 -11.22 14.06 22.17
N GLY A 336 -11.13 15.18 22.88
CA GLY A 336 -9.98 15.54 23.72
C GLY A 336 -8.95 16.40 22.99
N ALA A 337 -7.69 16.36 23.45
CA ALA A 337 -6.58 17.14 22.88
C ALA A 337 -6.17 16.66 21.48
N ASP A 338 -5.50 17.52 20.70
CA ASP A 338 -5.11 17.20 19.31
C ASP A 338 -4.18 15.98 19.20
N ASN A 339 -3.27 15.78 20.15
CA ASN A 339 -2.39 14.61 20.19
C ASN A 339 -3.01 13.39 20.90
N ALA A 340 -4.25 13.49 21.39
CA ALA A 340 -4.89 12.36 22.04
C ALA A 340 -5.23 11.27 21.01
N ARG A 341 -4.89 10.03 21.35
CA ARG A 341 -5.31 8.85 20.60
C ARG A 341 -6.80 8.61 20.82
N ASN A 342 -7.56 8.51 19.72
CA ASN A 342 -9.00 8.33 19.71
C ASN A 342 -9.39 7.15 18.82
N VAL A 343 -9.34 5.96 19.43
CA VAL A 343 -9.63 4.68 18.78
C VAL A 343 -11.04 4.65 18.19
N SER A 344 -12.04 5.13 18.92
CA SER A 344 -13.44 5.14 18.45
C SER A 344 -13.61 6.00 17.19
N GLY A 345 -13.02 7.20 17.18
CA GLY A 345 -13.06 8.09 16.01
C GLY A 345 -12.35 7.47 14.80
N SER A 346 -11.20 6.82 15.01
CA SER A 346 -10.47 6.14 13.95
C SER A 346 -11.22 4.94 13.37
N ILE A 347 -11.88 4.13 14.21
CA ILE A 347 -12.76 3.04 13.75
C ILE A 347 -13.89 3.59 12.88
N GLN A 348 -14.56 4.65 13.35
CA GLN A 348 -15.67 5.27 12.61
C GLN A 348 -15.22 5.82 11.26
N GLU A 349 -14.04 6.45 11.21
CA GLU A 349 -13.44 6.93 9.96
C GLU A 349 -13.19 5.76 9.01
N ILE A 350 -12.44 4.73 9.44
CA ILE A 350 -12.13 3.56 8.61
C ILE A 350 -13.42 2.92 8.08
N GLN A 351 -14.42 2.72 8.94
CA GLN A 351 -15.70 2.14 8.54
C GLN A 351 -16.47 2.98 7.51
N ALA A 352 -16.32 4.31 7.51
CA ALA A 352 -16.90 5.15 6.45
C ALA A 352 -16.30 4.81 5.08
N PHE A 353 -14.98 4.62 5.01
CA PHE A 353 -14.28 4.24 3.79
C PHE A 353 -14.56 2.78 3.39
N LEU A 354 -14.69 1.86 4.35
CA LEU A 354 -15.10 0.49 4.08
C LEU A 354 -16.51 0.44 3.44
N ARG A 355 -17.45 1.26 3.94
CA ARG A 355 -18.78 1.40 3.33
C ARG A 355 -18.75 2.03 1.95
N ALA A 356 -17.78 2.91 1.68
CA ALA A 356 -17.56 3.48 0.35
C ALA A 356 -17.01 2.45 -0.66
N GLY A 357 -16.48 1.32 -0.19
CA GLY A 357 -16.08 0.20 -1.04
C GLY A 357 -14.58 0.08 -1.29
N VAL A 358 -13.72 0.59 -0.40
CA VAL A 358 -12.26 0.38 -0.53
C VAL A 358 -11.89 -1.09 -0.30
N ASP A 359 -10.90 -1.61 -1.03
CA ASP A 359 -10.48 -3.02 -1.00
C ASP A 359 -9.52 -3.35 0.16
N GLY A 360 -8.94 -2.32 0.75
CA GLY A 360 -7.95 -2.37 1.81
C GLY A 360 -7.55 -0.96 2.20
N PHE A 361 -6.72 -0.81 3.23
CA PHE A 361 -6.30 0.52 3.68
C PHE A 361 -4.99 0.47 4.47
N PHE A 362 -4.22 1.56 4.36
CA PHE A 362 -3.00 1.77 5.13
C PHE A 362 -3.32 2.41 6.48
N THR A 363 -2.89 1.79 7.57
CA THR A 363 -3.07 2.32 8.92
C THR A 363 -1.80 2.30 9.74
N ASP A 364 -1.62 3.34 10.55
CA ASP A 364 -0.52 3.44 11.53
C ASP A 364 -0.77 2.56 12.78
N ASP A 365 -1.99 2.03 12.93
CA ASP A 365 -2.43 1.22 14.07
C ASP A 365 -3.26 0.01 13.61
N PRO A 366 -2.60 -1.10 13.24
CA PRO A 366 -3.28 -2.27 12.67
C PRO A 366 -4.31 -2.92 13.59
N ALA A 367 -4.19 -2.79 14.92
CA ALA A 367 -5.18 -3.33 15.85
C ALA A 367 -6.51 -2.59 15.73
N VAL A 368 -6.44 -1.26 15.61
CA VAL A 368 -7.61 -0.41 15.36
C VAL A 368 -8.20 -0.71 13.97
N GLY A 369 -7.34 -0.87 12.96
CA GLY A 369 -7.76 -1.26 11.61
C GLY A 369 -8.49 -2.62 11.58
N ARG A 370 -7.93 -3.64 12.21
CA ARG A 370 -8.54 -4.97 12.33
C ARG A 370 -9.88 -4.88 13.07
N GLN A 371 -9.94 -4.16 14.18
CA GLN A 371 -11.19 -3.96 14.91
C GLN A 371 -12.25 -3.27 14.04
N ALA A 372 -11.87 -2.26 13.23
CA ALA A 372 -12.81 -1.59 12.34
C ALA A 372 -13.43 -2.54 11.30
N VAL A 373 -12.62 -3.44 10.73
CA VAL A 373 -13.08 -4.50 9.81
C VAL A 373 -13.99 -5.49 10.52
N ASP A 374 -13.56 -6.03 11.66
CA ASP A 374 -14.25 -7.12 12.36
C ASP A 374 -15.59 -6.67 12.98
N THR A 375 -15.71 -5.39 13.31
CA THR A 375 -16.92 -4.82 13.95
C THR A 375 -17.84 -4.09 12.98
N LEU A 376 -17.50 -4.05 11.68
CA LEU A 376 -18.36 -3.43 10.67
C LEU A 376 -19.65 -4.23 10.51
N GLN A 377 -20.75 -3.70 11.05
CA GLN A 377 -22.08 -4.20 10.79
C GLN A 377 -22.51 -3.77 9.38
N ARG A 378 -22.91 -4.73 8.56
CA ARG A 378 -23.36 -4.52 7.18
C ARG A 378 -24.86 -4.42 7.08
#